data_AF-A0A3G3K4V8-F1
#
_entry.id   AF-A0A3G3K4V8-F1
#
_cell.length_a   1.000
_cell.length_b   1.000
_cell.length_c   1.000
_cell.angle_alpha   90.00
_cell.angle_beta   90.00
_cell.angle_gamma   90.00
#
_symmetry.space_group_name_H-M   'P 1'
#
loop_
_entity.id
_entity.type
_entity.pdbx_description
1 polymer ?
#
loop_
_entity_poly.entity_id
_entity_poly.type
_entity_poly.pdbx_seq_one_letter_code
_entity_poly.pdbx_strand_id
1 'polypeptide(L)'
;MEEITERLGITARTLHYYEEIGLLPGVTRTEGGHRVYDEEMLVRIEHILKLKQVLGASLQEIRAILQAEEELESIKASYYGDTRTEEERDRLLDEATDRLHTILAHIDEKMEKLQSMRQRIVERLDRANRLKKRSK
;
A
#
# COMPACT_ATOMS: atom_id res chain seq x y z
N MET A 1 -11.34 -19.92 -6.45
CA MET A 1 -10.83 -18.80 -7.29
C MET A 1 -11.99 -17.93 -7.78
N GLU A 2 -13.03 -18.49 -8.39
CA GLU A 2 -14.22 -17.74 -8.83
C GLU A 2 -14.86 -16.90 -7.71
N GLU A 3 -15.10 -17.49 -6.54
CA GLU A 3 -15.68 -16.79 -5.39
C GLU A 3 -14.87 -15.55 -4.98
N ILE A 4 -13.53 -15.62 -5.00
CA ILE A 4 -12.63 -14.52 -4.62
C ILE A 4 -12.66 -13.42 -5.66
N THR A 5 -12.60 -13.80 -6.94
CA THR A 5 -12.66 -12.86 -8.06
C THR A 5 -13.99 -12.10 -8.08
N GLU A 6 -15.07 -12.75 -7.68
CA GLU A 6 -16.39 -12.16 -7.54
C GLU A 6 -16.50 -11.24 -6.31
N ARG A 7 -16.00 -11.69 -5.15
CA ARG A 7 -16.01 -10.90 -3.89
C ARG A 7 -15.19 -9.62 -3.99
N LEU A 8 -14.02 -9.70 -4.62
CA LEU A 8 -13.04 -8.61 -4.68
C LEU A 8 -13.08 -7.83 -5.99
N GLY A 9 -13.91 -8.27 -6.96
CA GLY A 9 -14.06 -7.61 -8.26
C GLY A 9 -12.77 -7.58 -9.09
N ILE A 10 -11.90 -8.58 -8.93
CA ILE A 10 -10.63 -8.70 -9.66
C ILE A 10 -10.59 -9.98 -10.47
N THR A 11 -9.84 -9.97 -11.57
CA THR A 11 -9.74 -11.16 -12.43
C THR A 11 -8.72 -12.17 -11.88
N ALA A 12 -8.88 -13.44 -12.22
CA ALA A 12 -7.85 -14.47 -11.97
C ALA A 12 -6.48 -14.07 -12.56
N ARG A 13 -6.49 -13.40 -13.72
CA ARG A 13 -5.28 -12.87 -14.36
C ARG A 13 -4.56 -11.84 -13.49
N THR A 14 -5.31 -10.99 -12.79
CA THR A 14 -4.76 -10.02 -11.84
C THR A 14 -4.11 -10.71 -10.65
N LEU A 15 -4.75 -11.74 -10.09
CA LEU A 15 -4.19 -12.53 -8.99
C LEU A 15 -2.90 -13.24 -9.37
N HIS A 16 -2.87 -13.86 -10.56
CA HIS A 16 -1.66 -14.50 -11.09
C HIS A 16 -0.53 -13.48 -11.29
N TYR A 17 -0.87 -12.29 -11.80
CA TYR A 17 0.12 -11.24 -11.98
C TYR A 17 0.68 -10.73 -10.65
N TYR A 18 -0.16 -10.58 -9.62
CA TYR A 18 0.29 -10.18 -8.28
C TYR A 18 1.19 -11.25 -7.64
N GLU A 19 0.88 -12.53 -7.82
CA GLU A 19 1.79 -13.62 -7.42
C GLU A 19 3.12 -13.54 -8.17
N GLU A 20 3.10 -13.37 -9.50
CA GLU A 20 4.30 -13.33 -10.36
C GLU A 20 5.27 -12.21 -9.97
N ILE A 21 4.75 -11.03 -9.63
CA ILE A 21 5.57 -9.88 -9.21
C ILE A 21 5.89 -9.90 -7.69
N GLY A 22 5.52 -10.96 -6.99
CA GLY A 22 5.83 -11.16 -5.57
C GLY A 22 5.01 -10.33 -4.60
N LEU A 23 3.86 -9.79 -5.03
CA LEU A 23 2.92 -9.12 -4.11
C LEU A 23 2.12 -10.12 -3.27
N LEU A 24 1.99 -11.37 -3.70
CA LEU A 24 1.30 -12.44 -2.97
C LEU A 24 2.29 -13.59 -2.71
N PRO A 25 3.25 -13.43 -1.77
CA PRO A 25 4.18 -14.50 -1.45
C PRO A 25 3.45 -15.65 -0.75
N GLY A 26 3.83 -16.90 -1.05
CA GLY A 26 3.32 -18.06 -0.32
C GLY A 26 1.97 -18.62 -0.79
N VAL A 27 1.50 -18.28 -2.00
CA VAL A 27 0.31 -18.92 -2.59
C VAL A 27 0.52 -20.44 -2.65
N THR A 28 -0.33 -21.16 -1.92
CA THR A 28 -0.26 -22.63 -1.84
C THR A 28 -0.98 -23.26 -3.03
N ARG A 29 -0.70 -24.54 -3.25
CA ARG A 29 -1.35 -25.34 -4.30
C ARG A 29 -2.05 -26.54 -3.68
N THR A 30 -3.24 -26.85 -4.19
CA THR A 30 -3.90 -28.13 -3.95
C THR A 30 -3.08 -29.29 -4.50
N GLU A 31 -3.40 -30.52 -4.10
CA GLU A 31 -2.80 -31.75 -4.68
C GLU A 31 -2.97 -31.82 -6.20
N GLY A 32 -4.06 -31.25 -6.75
CA GLY A 32 -4.31 -31.14 -8.19
C GLY A 32 -3.57 -29.98 -8.89
N GLY A 33 -2.73 -29.22 -8.19
CA GLY A 33 -1.92 -28.13 -8.74
C GLY A 33 -2.62 -26.77 -8.85
N HIS A 34 -3.90 -26.67 -8.44
CA HIS A 34 -4.65 -25.40 -8.42
C HIS A 34 -4.24 -24.51 -7.26
N ARG A 35 -4.19 -23.19 -7.49
CA ARG A 35 -3.87 -22.16 -6.47
C ARG A 35 -4.93 -22.05 -5.40
N VAL A 36 -4.49 -21.95 -4.16
CA VAL A 36 -5.32 -21.70 -2.98
C VAL A 36 -4.90 -20.37 -2.36
N TYR A 37 -5.89 -19.52 -2.11
CA TYR A 37 -5.74 -18.26 -1.41
C TYR A 37 -6.52 -18.42 -0.11
N ASP A 38 -5.81 -18.45 1.01
CA ASP A 38 -6.41 -18.50 2.34
C ASP A 38 -6.87 -17.10 2.80
N GLU A 39 -7.45 -17.03 4.00
CA GLU A 39 -8.01 -15.78 4.53
C GLU A 39 -6.93 -14.69 4.71
N GLU A 40 -5.72 -15.06 5.12
CA GLU A 40 -4.61 -14.10 5.24
C GLU A 40 -4.25 -13.48 3.88
N MET A 41 -4.23 -14.33 2.85
CA MET A 41 -4.01 -13.87 1.48
C MET A 41 -5.16 -12.95 1.00
N LEU A 42 -6.41 -13.21 1.40
CA LEU A 42 -7.54 -12.34 1.08
C LEU A 42 -7.38 -10.95 1.73
N VAL A 43 -7.04 -10.90 3.01
CA VAL A 43 -6.76 -9.64 3.72
C VAL A 43 -5.64 -8.86 3.03
N ARG A 44 -4.58 -9.54 2.62
CA ARG A 44 -3.48 -8.93 1.86
C ARG A 44 -3.94 -8.36 0.51
N ILE A 45 -4.77 -9.10 -0.23
CA ILE A 45 -5.31 -8.63 -1.52
C ILE A 45 -6.20 -7.41 -1.31
N GLU A 46 -7.07 -7.41 -0.30
CA GLU A 46 -7.92 -6.26 0.04
C GLU A 46 -7.07 -5.02 0.37
N HIS A 47 -5.98 -5.20 1.13
CA HIS A 47 -5.04 -4.11 1.44
C HIS A 47 -4.32 -3.58 0.19
N ILE A 48 -3.82 -4.45 -0.68
CA ILE A 48 -3.24 -4.05 -1.99
C ILE A 48 -4.24 -3.20 -2.80
N LEU A 49 -5.50 -3.63 -2.87
CA LEU A 49 -6.54 -2.92 -3.60
C LEU A 49 -6.83 -1.55 -2.97
N LYS A 50 -6.88 -1.47 -1.65
CA LYS A 50 -7.06 -0.21 -0.93
C LYS A 50 -5.91 0.76 -1.18
N LEU A 51 -4.66 0.31 -1.07
CA LEU A 51 -3.48 1.14 -1.36
C LEU A 51 -3.51 1.65 -2.81
N LYS A 52 -3.83 0.77 -3.77
CA LYS A 52 -3.97 1.16 -5.17
C LYS A 52 -5.05 2.21 -5.38
N GLN A 53 -6.23 2.05 -4.76
CA GLN A 53 -7.37 2.94 -4.97
C GLN A 53 -7.23 4.28 -4.24
N VAL A 54 -6.77 4.27 -2.99
CA VAL A 54 -6.73 5.47 -2.15
C VAL A 54 -5.49 6.30 -2.44
N LEU A 55 -4.31 5.67 -2.51
CA LEU A 55 -3.05 6.38 -2.75
C LEU A 55 -2.74 6.57 -4.23
N GLY A 56 -3.45 5.87 -5.13
CA GLY A 56 -3.06 5.82 -6.54
C GLY A 56 -1.65 5.25 -6.72
N ALA A 57 -1.24 4.36 -5.80
CA ALA A 57 0.08 3.76 -5.79
C ALA A 57 0.23 2.75 -6.94
N SER A 58 1.39 2.79 -7.59
CA SER A 58 1.84 1.75 -8.51
C SER A 58 2.12 0.46 -7.75
N LEU A 59 2.12 -0.68 -8.45
CA LEU A 59 2.39 -1.97 -7.82
C LEU A 59 3.79 -2.05 -7.20
N GLN A 60 4.75 -1.29 -7.73
CA GLN A 60 6.10 -1.19 -7.15
C GLN A 60 6.10 -0.41 -5.84
N GLU A 61 5.40 0.72 -5.77
CA GLU A 61 5.22 1.49 -4.52
C GLU A 61 4.47 0.66 -3.48
N ILE A 62 3.41 -0.05 -3.90
CA ILE A 62 2.67 -0.97 -3.02
C ILE A 62 3.58 -2.05 -2.47
N ARG A 63 4.44 -2.65 -3.30
CA ARG A 63 5.42 -3.64 -2.83
C ARG A 63 6.36 -3.06 -1.77
N ALA A 64 6.84 -1.84 -1.96
CA ALA A 64 7.71 -1.17 -0.99
C ALA A 64 6.99 -0.89 0.34
N ILE A 65 5.73 -0.43 0.29
CA ILE A 65 4.90 -0.22 1.48
C ILE A 65 4.67 -1.53 2.23
N LEU A 66 4.23 -2.58 1.54
CA LEU A 66 3.99 -3.89 2.16
C LEU A 66 5.26 -4.46 2.80
N GLN A 67 6.41 -4.30 2.14
CA GLN A 67 7.69 -4.74 2.70
C GLN A 67 8.04 -3.98 3.98
N ALA A 68 7.84 -2.67 4.02
CA ALA A 68 8.07 -1.88 5.24
C ALA A 68 7.09 -2.27 6.37
N GLU A 69 5.83 -2.59 6.05
CA GLU A 69 4.84 -3.10 7.00
C GLU A 69 5.22 -4.48 7.56
N GLU A 70 5.70 -5.40 6.71
CA GLU A 70 6.20 -6.72 7.13
C GLU A 70 7.43 -6.61 8.03
N GLU A 71 8.37 -5.73 7.67
CA GLU A 71 9.55 -5.44 8.50
C GLU A 71 9.13 -4.86 9.86
N LEU A 72 8.12 -3.99 9.91
CA LEU A 72 7.57 -3.46 11.16
C LEU A 72 6.97 -4.55 12.06
N GLU A 73 6.19 -5.47 11.50
CA GLU A 73 5.63 -6.57 12.29
C GLU A 73 6.73 -7.52 12.80
N SER A 74 7.77 -7.76 11.99
CA SER A 74 8.95 -8.51 12.43
C SER A 74 9.67 -7.81 13.58
N ILE A 75 9.90 -6.49 13.47
CA ILE A 75 10.53 -5.66 14.52
C ILE A 75 9.69 -5.66 15.80
N LYS A 76 8.36 -5.57 15.69
CA LYS A 76 7.45 -5.59 16.82
C LYS A 76 7.45 -6.93 17.55
N ALA A 77 7.36 -8.05 16.82
CA ALA A 77 7.46 -9.39 17.40
C ALA A 77 8.80 -9.58 18.15
N SER A 78 9.85 -9.06 17.52
CA SER A 78 11.19 -8.95 18.07
C SER A 78 11.25 -8.13 19.37
N TYR A 79 10.65 -6.94 19.40
CA TYR A 79 10.68 -6.01 20.52
C TYR A 79 10.06 -6.58 21.80
N TYR A 80 8.96 -7.34 21.68
CA TYR A 80 8.29 -7.97 22.82
C TYR A 80 8.94 -9.29 23.29
N GLY A 81 10.06 -9.70 22.68
CA GLY A 81 10.81 -10.87 23.13
C GLY A 81 11.49 -10.66 24.50
N ASP A 82 11.44 -11.68 25.36
CA ASP A 82 11.82 -11.60 26.78
C ASP A 82 13.34 -11.41 27.04
N THR A 83 14.20 -11.57 26.04
CA THR A 83 15.66 -11.72 26.23
C THR A 83 16.52 -10.57 25.70
N ARG A 84 15.96 -9.36 25.53
CA ARG A 84 16.69 -8.23 24.88
C ARG A 84 17.21 -7.20 25.85
N THR A 85 18.39 -6.67 25.55
CA THR A 85 18.98 -5.54 26.28
C THR A 85 18.27 -4.23 25.93
N GLU A 86 18.47 -3.19 26.74
CA GLU A 86 17.93 -1.85 26.47
C GLU A 86 18.48 -1.29 25.15
N GLU A 87 19.78 -1.42 24.89
CA GLU A 87 20.42 -1.00 23.64
C GLU A 87 19.90 -1.76 22.40
N GLU A 88 19.49 -3.02 22.54
CA GLU A 88 18.83 -3.77 21.46
C GLU A 88 17.41 -3.26 21.21
N ARG A 89 16.69 -2.90 22.27
CA ARG A 89 15.34 -2.32 22.15
C ARG A 89 15.36 -0.96 21.48
N ASP A 90 16.31 -0.10 21.82
CA ASP A 90 16.46 1.20 21.18
C ASP A 90 16.77 1.07 19.69
N ARG A 91 17.67 0.16 19.31
CA ARG A 91 17.96 -0.12 17.89
C ARG A 91 16.73 -0.58 17.11
N LEU A 92 15.88 -1.42 17.71
CA LEU A 92 14.63 -1.85 17.09
C LEU A 92 13.64 -0.68 16.92
N LEU A 93 13.59 0.25 17.87
CA LEU A 93 12.76 1.44 17.76
C LEU A 93 13.25 2.37 16.67
N ASP A 94 14.57 2.53 16.51
CA ASP A 94 15.17 3.27 15.39
C ASP A 94 14.81 2.61 14.05
N GLU A 95 14.98 1.30 13.93
CA GLU A 95 14.60 0.55 12.72
C GLU A 95 13.09 0.69 12.41
N ALA A 96 12.22 0.58 13.41
CA ALA A 96 10.78 0.78 13.24
C ALA A 96 10.46 2.20 12.77
N THR A 97 11.13 3.20 13.35
CA THR A 97 10.97 4.60 12.98
C THR A 97 11.34 4.81 11.50
N ASP A 98 12.42 4.21 11.02
CA ASP A 98 12.82 4.27 9.62
C ASP A 98 11.80 3.64 8.66
N ARG A 99 11.16 2.52 9.06
CA ARG A 99 10.08 1.92 8.26
C ARG A 99 8.83 2.79 8.22
N LEU A 100 8.46 3.40 9.35
CA LEU A 100 7.36 4.36 9.38
C LEU A 100 7.65 5.58 8.50
N HIS A 101 8.88 6.10 8.51
CA HIS A 101 9.29 7.18 7.60
C HIS A 101 9.19 6.76 6.13
N THR A 102 9.54 5.53 5.79
CA THR A 102 9.41 5.01 4.42
C THR A 102 7.95 5.00 3.96
N ILE A 103 7.05 4.51 4.80
CA ILE A 103 5.60 4.49 4.50
C ILE A 103 5.08 5.93 4.38
N LEU A 104 5.46 6.81 5.31
CA LEU A 104 5.04 8.22 5.31
C LEU A 104 5.50 8.95 4.05
N ALA A 105 6.74 8.74 3.61
CA ALA A 105 7.28 9.36 2.41
C ALA A 105 6.45 9.02 1.15
N HIS A 106 5.98 7.78 1.02
CA HIS A 106 5.08 7.40 -0.08
C HIS A 106 3.73 8.12 -0.02
N ILE A 107 3.18 8.33 1.18
CA ILE A 107 1.94 9.07 1.36
C ILE A 107 2.13 10.55 1.03
N ASP A 108 3.18 11.16 1.57
CA ASP A 108 3.49 12.58 1.40
C ASP A 108 3.74 12.92 -0.08
N GLU A 109 4.49 12.10 -0.81
CA GLU A 109 4.73 12.29 -2.24
C GLU A 109 3.40 12.35 -3.03
N LYS A 110 2.44 11.48 -2.70
CA LYS A 110 1.12 11.49 -3.34
C LYS A 110 0.30 12.72 -2.91
N MET A 111 0.36 13.10 -1.64
CA MET A 111 -0.31 14.30 -1.14
C MET A 111 0.19 15.56 -1.84
N GLU A 112 1.50 15.73 -2.01
CA GLU A 112 2.09 16.87 -2.73
C GLU A 112 1.61 16.93 -4.18
N LYS A 113 1.61 15.80 -4.89
CA LYS A 113 1.12 15.71 -6.27
C LYS A 113 -0.35 16.11 -6.37
N LEU A 114 -1.20 15.59 -5.47
CA LEU A 114 -2.62 15.91 -5.44
C LEU A 114 -2.87 17.38 -5.08
N GLN A 115 -2.11 17.94 -4.14
CA GLN A 115 -2.18 19.36 -3.79
C GLN A 115 -1.80 20.26 -4.97
N SER A 116 -0.75 19.90 -5.72
CA SER A 116 -0.36 20.61 -6.95
C SER A 116 -1.46 20.57 -8.02
N MET A 117 -2.07 19.41 -8.24
CA MET A 117 -3.21 19.27 -9.16
C MET A 117 -4.40 20.12 -8.73
N ARG A 118 -4.75 20.10 -7.44
CA ARG A 118 -5.81 20.94 -6.86
C ARG A 118 -5.51 22.42 -7.07
N GLN A 119 -4.29 22.86 -6.78
CA GLN A 119 -3.90 24.27 -6.90
C GLN A 119 -4.07 24.78 -8.33
N ARG A 120 -3.68 23.98 -9.34
CA ARG A 120 -3.90 24.30 -10.75
C ARG A 120 -5.39 24.49 -11.10
N ILE A 121 -6.27 23.69 -10.50
CA ILE A 121 -7.73 23.80 -10.73
C ILE A 121 -8.26 25.08 -10.07
N VAL A 122 -7.85 25.37 -8.83
CA VAL A 122 -8.24 26.58 -8.10
C VAL A 122 -7.83 27.84 -8.89
N GLU A 123 -6.59 27.89 -9.39
CA GLU A 123 -6.13 29.04 -10.19
C GLU A 123 -6.93 29.23 -11.48
N ARG A 124 -7.32 28.13 -12.15
CA ARG A 124 -8.18 28.19 -13.35
C ARG A 124 -9.56 28.75 -13.00
N LEU A 125 -10.12 28.33 -11.86
CA LEU A 125 -11.40 28.81 -11.37
C LEU A 125 -11.36 30.32 -11.08
N ASP A 126 -10.30 30.78 -10.41
CA ASP A 126 -10.09 32.20 -10.12
C ASP A 126 -9.98 33.04 -11.39
N ARG A 127 -9.25 32.55 -12.40
CA ARG A 127 -9.15 33.22 -13.71
C ARG A 127 -10.53 33.36 -14.37
N ALA A 128 -11.31 32.28 -14.42
CA ALA A 128 -12.65 32.29 -15.01
C ALA A 128 -13.58 33.28 -14.28
N ASN A 129 -13.53 33.31 -12.95
CA ASN A 129 -14.33 34.23 -12.12
C ASN A 129 -13.96 35.70 -12.37
N ARG A 130 -12.66 36.02 -12.54
CA ARG A 130 -12.22 37.39 -12.88
C ARG A 130 -12.73 37.84 -14.24
N LEU A 131 -12.70 36.97 -15.25
CA LEU A 131 -13.24 37.28 -16.58
C LEU A 131 -14.74 37.54 -16.54
N LYS A 132 -15.50 36.70 -15.84
CA LYS A 132 -16.96 36.87 -15.67
C LYS A 132 -17.33 38.18 -14.96
N LYS A 133 -16.53 38.63 -14.00
CA LYS A 133 -16.73 39.92 -13.31
C LYS A 133 -16.40 41.14 -14.17
N ARG A 134 -15.55 41.00 -15.21
CA ARG A 134 -15.20 42.09 -16.14
C ARG A 134 -16.17 42.24 -17.30
N SER A 135 -16.97 41.22 -17.58
CA SER A 135 -17.99 41.22 -18.63
C SER A 135 -19.39 41.58 -18.13
N LYS A 136 -19.54 41.91 -16.84
CA LYS A 136 -20.74 42.49 -16.23
C LYS A 136 -20.44 43.94 -15.86
#